data_AF-A0A9E5YI50-F1
#
_entry.id   AF-A0A9E5YI50-F1
#
_cell.length_a   1.000
_cell.length_b   1.000
_cell.length_c   1.000
_cell.angle_alpha   90.00
_cell.angle_beta   90.00
_cell.angle_gamma   90.00
#
_symmetry.space_group_name_H-M   'P 1'
#
loop_
_entity.id
_entity.type
_entity.pdbx_description
1 polymer ?
#
loop_
_entity_poly.entity_id
_entity_poly.type
_entity_poly.pdbx_seq_one_letter_code
_entity_poly.pdbx_strand_id
1 'polypeptide(L)'
;MKIAKVLKVIDQGWVQKPEGFRVHFQKKTDLEIITDFVPGTDDAPFDSDVTAWRTAWKLYQSTQSEHPDFGQGKLINIYVVDAAGNPVKYYATNRHEVFNPNKV
;
A
#
# COMPACT_ATOMS: atom_id res chain seq x y z
N MET A 1 0.70 42.52 -5.23
CA MET A 1 0.86 41.27 -4.45
C MET A 1 1.96 40.44 -5.12
N LYS A 2 2.94 39.90 -4.37
CA LYS A 2 4.04 39.12 -4.97
C LYS A 2 3.54 37.73 -5.38
N ILE A 3 3.92 37.27 -6.57
CA ILE A 3 3.49 35.99 -7.16
C ILE A 3 3.76 34.78 -6.22
N ALA A 4 4.84 34.82 -5.44
CA ALA A 4 5.17 33.78 -4.46
C ALA A 4 4.09 33.57 -3.38
N LYS A 5 3.35 34.61 -2.98
CA LYS A 5 2.24 34.47 -2.02
C LYS A 5 1.02 33.78 -2.65
N VAL A 6 0.77 34.01 -3.95
CA VAL A 6 -0.31 33.32 -4.70
C VAL A 6 0.00 31.84 -4.81
N LEU A 7 1.23 31.49 -5.22
CA LEU A 7 1.65 30.10 -5.38
C LEU A 7 1.56 29.30 -4.08
N LYS A 8 1.91 29.91 -2.94
CA LYS A 8 1.83 29.24 -1.62
C LYS A 8 0.38 28.92 -1.19
N VAL A 9 -0.59 29.77 -1.55
CA VAL A 9 -2.01 29.52 -1.28
C VAL A 9 -2.57 28.45 -2.20
N ILE A 10 -2.14 28.44 -3.47
CA ILE A 10 -2.52 27.39 -4.43
C ILE A 10 -1.96 26.04 -3.98
N ASP A 11 -0.70 25.98 -3.54
CA ASP A 11 -0.05 24.78 -3.02
C ASP A 11 -0.78 24.20 -1.79
N GLN A 12 -1.36 25.05 -0.93
CA GLN A 12 -2.17 24.62 0.21
C GLN A 12 -3.53 24.01 -0.17
N GLY A 13 -4.10 24.41 -1.32
CA GLY A 13 -5.39 23.92 -1.81
C GLY A 13 -5.26 22.78 -2.81
N TRP A 14 -4.07 22.55 -3.36
CA TRP A 14 -3.78 21.42 -4.22
C TRP A 14 -3.55 20.16 -3.39
N VAL A 15 -4.18 19.06 -3.82
CA VAL A 15 -3.88 17.74 -3.27
C VAL A 15 -2.44 17.41 -3.67
N GLN A 16 -1.52 17.52 -2.72
CA GLN A 16 -0.14 17.13 -2.95
C GLN A 16 -0.10 15.64 -3.31
N LYS A 17 0.54 15.32 -4.43
CA LYS A 17 0.74 13.92 -4.83
C LYS A 17 1.63 13.27 -3.77
N PRO A 18 1.26 12.09 -3.25
CA PRO A 18 2.14 11.31 -2.38
C PRO A 18 3.53 11.13 -2.99
N GLU A 19 4.57 11.23 -2.16
CA GLU A 19 5.97 11.05 -2.59
C GLU A 19 6.26 9.63 -3.10
N GLY A 20 5.43 8.66 -2.69
CA GLY A 20 5.45 7.31 -3.20
C GLY A 20 4.43 6.43 -2.52
N PHE A 21 4.38 5.17 -2.96
CA PHE A 21 3.41 4.17 -2.53
C PHE A 21 4.11 2.87 -2.14
N ARG A 22 3.57 2.18 -1.14
CA ARG A 22 3.98 0.82 -0.75
C ARG A 22 2.75 -0.04 -0.56
N VAL A 23 2.92 -1.34 -0.75
CA VAL A 23 1.94 -2.33 -0.31
C VAL A 23 2.28 -2.72 1.12
N HIS A 24 1.38 -2.45 2.04
CA HIS A 24 1.40 -2.99 3.39
C HIS A 24 0.74 -4.38 3.39
N PHE A 25 1.33 -5.33 4.10
CA PHE A 25 0.70 -6.62 4.36
C PHE A 25 1.23 -7.22 5.66
N GLN A 26 0.54 -8.26 6.13
CA GLN A 26 0.94 -9.01 7.31
C GLN A 26 1.18 -10.48 6.97
N LYS A 27 2.27 -11.04 7.49
CA LYS A 27 2.56 -12.48 7.44
C LYS A 27 2.09 -13.10 8.74
N LYS A 28 1.05 -13.94 8.67
CA LYS A 28 0.58 -14.72 9.81
C LYS A 28 1.28 -16.08 9.85
N THR A 29 2.13 -16.27 10.84
CA THR A 29 2.74 -17.56 11.18
C THR A 29 2.01 -18.19 12.36
N ASP A 30 2.41 -19.40 12.78
CA ASP A 30 1.81 -20.06 13.95
C ASP A 30 2.13 -19.34 15.27
N LEU A 31 3.19 -18.54 15.31
CA LEU A 31 3.72 -17.89 16.52
C LEU A 31 3.37 -16.40 16.59
N GLU A 32 3.32 -15.72 15.45
CA GLU A 32 3.20 -14.26 15.42
C GLU A 32 2.65 -13.72 14.08
N ILE A 33 2.25 -12.44 14.13
CA ILE A 33 1.84 -11.66 12.97
C ILE A 33 2.90 -10.58 12.73
N ILE A 34 3.60 -10.68 11.61
CA ILE A 34 4.68 -9.76 11.24
C ILE A 34 4.16 -8.81 10.16
N THR A 35 4.35 -7.51 10.34
CA THR A 35 4.02 -6.50 9.32
C THR A 35 5.21 -6.28 8.39
N ASP A 36 4.95 -6.22 7.09
CA ASP A 36 5.98 -6.07 6.06
C ASP A 36 5.46 -5.21 4.89
N PHE A 37 6.38 -4.75 4.04
CA PHE A 37 6.10 -3.83 2.94
C PHE A 37 6.76 -4.26 1.63
N VAL A 38 6.09 -3.97 0.51
CA VAL A 38 6.68 -4.06 -0.83
C VAL A 38 6.45 -2.74 -1.59
N PRO A 39 7.52 -2.06 -2.05
CA PRO A 39 8.93 -2.34 -1.78
C PRO A 39 9.24 -2.19 -0.28
N GLY A 40 10.34 -2.78 0.19
CA GLY A 40 10.73 -2.73 1.61
C GLY A 40 11.01 -1.29 2.06
N THR A 41 11.01 -1.02 3.36
CA THR A 41 11.19 0.34 3.90
C THR A 41 12.50 1.00 3.45
N ASP A 42 13.53 0.20 3.16
CA ASP A 42 14.85 0.64 2.72
C ASP A 42 14.96 0.84 1.20
N ASP A 43 13.96 0.36 0.44
CA ASP A 43 13.92 0.48 -1.03
C ASP A 43 13.16 1.74 -1.47
N ALA A 44 13.40 2.22 -2.69
CA ALA A 44 12.58 3.28 -3.25
C ALA A 44 11.09 2.86 -3.36
N PRO A 45 10.13 3.69 -2.94
CA PRO A 45 8.71 3.37 -3.07
C PRO A 45 8.25 3.37 -4.53
N PHE A 46 7.08 2.82 -4.81
CA PHE A 46 6.45 2.96 -6.13
C PHE A 46 6.06 4.42 -6.39
N ASP A 47 6.20 4.87 -7.63
CA ASP A 47 5.83 6.21 -8.10
C ASP A 47 4.35 6.33 -8.54
N SER A 48 3.67 5.19 -8.61
CA SER A 48 2.28 5.02 -9.05
C SER A 48 1.48 4.15 -8.08
N ASP A 49 0.31 4.67 -7.68
CA ASP A 49 -0.70 3.96 -6.92
C ASP A 49 -1.27 2.77 -7.69
N VAL A 50 -1.45 2.89 -9.01
CA VAL A 50 -1.91 1.81 -9.89
C VAL A 50 -0.94 0.62 -9.83
N THR A 51 0.37 0.89 -9.93
CA THR A 51 1.41 -0.15 -9.80
C THR A 51 1.37 -0.79 -8.41
N ALA A 52 1.27 0.02 -7.35
CA ALA A 52 1.16 -0.50 -5.98
C ALA A 52 -0.08 -1.39 -5.80
N TRP A 53 -1.25 -0.97 -6.29
CA TRP A 53 -2.48 -1.75 -6.22
C TRP A 53 -2.42 -3.03 -7.06
N ARG A 54 -1.78 -2.98 -8.24
CA ARG A 54 -1.54 -4.17 -9.06
C ARG A 54 -0.64 -5.17 -8.33
N THR A 55 0.39 -4.69 -7.65
CA THR A 55 1.28 -5.51 -6.81
C THR A 55 0.51 -6.11 -5.64
N ALA A 56 -0.31 -5.33 -4.93
CA ALA A 56 -1.17 -5.81 -3.84
C ALA A 56 -2.11 -6.94 -4.31
N TRP A 57 -2.72 -6.77 -5.49
CA TRP A 57 -3.55 -7.81 -6.09
C TRP A 57 -2.74 -9.08 -6.43
N LYS A 58 -1.52 -8.92 -6.96
CA LYS A 58 -0.63 -10.07 -7.24
C LYS A 58 -0.20 -10.82 -5.98
N LEU A 59 0.10 -10.10 -4.90
CA LEU A 59 0.37 -10.71 -3.59
C LEU A 59 -0.85 -11.49 -3.11
N TYR A 60 -2.06 -10.92 -3.21
CA TYR A 60 -3.28 -11.62 -2.87
C TYR A 60 -3.48 -12.90 -3.72
N GLN A 61 -3.34 -12.81 -5.05
CA GLN A 61 -3.45 -13.99 -5.92
C GLN A 61 -2.45 -15.08 -5.53
N SER A 62 -1.24 -14.71 -5.11
CA SER A 62 -0.22 -15.68 -4.69
C SER A 62 -0.65 -16.51 -3.46
N THR A 63 -1.48 -15.94 -2.58
CA THR A 63 -2.03 -16.66 -1.41
C THR A 63 -3.08 -17.72 -1.76
N GLN A 64 -3.58 -17.70 -3.00
CA GLN A 64 -4.59 -18.66 -3.48
C GLN A 64 -3.95 -19.88 -4.18
N SER A 65 -2.61 -19.95 -4.21
CA SER A 65 -1.91 -21.11 -4.76
C SER A 65 -2.18 -22.37 -3.93
N GLU A 66 -2.43 -23.50 -4.60
CA GLU A 66 -2.60 -24.81 -3.95
C GLU A 66 -1.27 -25.42 -3.46
N HIS A 67 -0.14 -24.73 -3.68
CA HIS A 67 1.17 -25.24 -3.29
C HIS A 67 1.39 -25.06 -1.77
N PRO A 68 1.54 -26.17 -1.01
CA PRO A 68 1.55 -26.13 0.46
C PRO A 68 2.73 -25.33 1.05
N ASP A 69 3.82 -25.18 0.29
CA ASP A 69 5.02 -24.44 0.71
C ASP A 69 5.11 -22.99 0.19
N PHE A 70 4.06 -22.46 -0.46
CA PHE A 70 4.12 -21.09 -0.98
C PHE A 70 3.95 -20.06 0.15
N GLY A 71 5.08 -19.72 0.77
CA GLY A 71 5.20 -18.73 1.84
C GLY A 71 5.06 -19.36 3.22
N GLN A 72 6.13 -19.30 4.02
CA GLN A 72 6.05 -19.57 5.45
C GLN A 72 5.12 -18.53 6.09
N GLY A 73 3.83 -18.86 6.20
CA GLY A 73 2.78 -18.00 6.76
C GLY A 73 1.82 -17.42 5.72
N LYS A 74 0.58 -17.18 6.16
CA LYS A 74 -0.50 -16.65 5.30
C LYS A 74 -0.40 -15.13 5.20
N LEU A 75 -0.30 -14.58 3.99
CA LEU A 75 -0.37 -13.14 3.79
C LEU A 75 -1.81 -12.65 3.99
N ILE A 76 -2.02 -11.73 4.92
CA ILE A 76 -3.31 -11.17 5.29
C ILE A 76 -3.23 -9.64 5.31
N ASN A 77 -4.38 -8.98 5.33
CA ASN A 77 -4.50 -7.52 5.51
C ASN A 77 -3.62 -6.72 4.52
N ILE A 78 -3.79 -7.01 3.23
CA ILE A 78 -2.98 -6.45 2.15
C ILE A 78 -3.66 -5.18 1.61
N TYR A 79 -3.00 -4.03 1.70
CA TYR A 79 -3.52 -2.75 1.20
C TYR A 79 -2.37 -1.80 0.82
N VAL A 80 -2.69 -0.71 0.11
CA VAL A 80 -1.68 0.29 -0.30
C VAL A 80 -1.64 1.44 0.69
N VAL A 81 -0.42 1.90 1.01
CA VAL A 81 -0.15 3.09 1.82
C VAL A 81 0.68 4.11 1.06
N ASP A 82 0.56 5.38 1.44
CA ASP A 82 1.44 6.44 0.98
C ASP A 82 2.78 6.46 1.75
N ALA A 83 3.66 7.39 1.40
CA ALA A 83 4.97 7.58 2.05
C ALA A 83 4.87 7.91 3.55
N ALA A 84 3.75 8.47 4.01
CA ALA A 84 3.49 8.74 5.42
C ALA A 84 2.81 7.56 6.15
N GLY A 85 2.56 6.45 5.45
CA GLY A 85 1.90 5.27 5.99
C GLY A 85 0.38 5.34 6.00
N ASN A 86 -0.24 6.35 5.37
CA ASN A 86 -1.70 6.46 5.35
C ASN A 86 -2.29 5.52 4.29
N PRO A 87 -3.40 4.83 4.59
CA PRO A 87 -4.09 4.00 3.61
C PRO A 87 -4.58 4.81 2.40
N VAL A 88 -4.19 4.37 1.22
CA VAL A 88 -4.61 4.94 -0.06
C VAL A 88 -5.92 4.28 -0.49
N LYS A 89 -6.77 5.00 -1.22
CA LYS A 89 -7.99 4.43 -1.79
C LYS A 89 -7.65 3.60 -3.03
N TYR A 90 -8.43 2.55 -3.27
CA TYR A 90 -8.26 1.73 -4.45
C TYR A 90 -8.64 2.51 -5.70
N TYR A 91 -7.71 2.61 -6.66
CA TYR A 91 -7.87 3.45 -7.85
C TYR A 91 -9.10 3.07 -8.68
N ALA A 92 -9.50 1.79 -8.68
CA ALA A 92 -10.62 1.30 -9.50
C ALA A 92 -12.00 1.66 -8.90
N THR A 93 -12.12 1.74 -7.57
CA THR A 93 -13.40 1.91 -6.88
C THR A 93 -13.50 3.20 -6.07
N ASN A 94 -12.37 3.89 -5.88
CA ASN A 94 -12.20 5.05 -5.02
C ASN A 94 -12.69 4.82 -3.57
N ARG A 95 -12.52 3.59 -3.06
CA ARG A 95 -12.84 3.18 -1.68
C ARG A 95 -11.60 2.60 -1.01
N HIS A 96 -11.55 2.60 0.33
CA HIS A 96 -10.53 1.83 1.03
C HIS A 96 -10.78 0.34 0.78
N GLU A 97 -9.72 -0.37 0.42
CA GLU A 97 -9.76 -1.78 0.05
C GLU A 97 -8.68 -2.53 0.81
N VAL A 98 -9.01 -3.73 1.28
CA VAL A 98 -8.07 -4.62 1.97
C VAL A 98 -8.26 -6.01 1.40
N PHE A 99 -7.27 -6.51 0.66
CA PHE A 99 -7.30 -7.87 0.18
C PHE A 99 -6.96 -8.86 1.30
N ASN A 100 -7.64 -10.01 1.28
CA ASN A 100 -7.56 -11.06 2.29
C ASN A 100 -7.68 -10.54 3.75
N PRO A 101 -8.81 -9.89 4.10
CA PRO A 101 -8.98 -9.32 5.42
C PRO A 101 -9.03 -10.42 6.49
N ASN A 102 -8.28 -10.24 7.56
CA ASN A 102 -8.30 -11.09 8.73
C ASN A 102 -8.49 -10.21 9.97
N LYS A 103 -9.45 -10.54 10.82
CA LYS A 103 -9.57 -9.92 12.13
C LYS A 103 -8.39 -10.41 12.97
N VAL A 104 -7.38 -9.55 13.11
CA VAL A 104 -6.29 -9.71 14.08
C VAL A 104 -6.84 -9.49 15.47
#